data_AF-A0A847HHJ0-F1
#
_entry.id   AF-A0A847HHJ0-F1
#
_cell.length_a   1.000
_cell.length_b   1.000
_cell.length_c   1.000
_cell.angle_alpha   90.00
_cell.angle_beta   90.00
_cell.angle_gamma   90.00
#
_symmetry.space_group_name_H-M   'P 1'
#
loop_
_entity.id
_entity.type
_entity.pdbx_description
1 polymer ?
#
loop_
_entity_poly.entity_id
_entity_poly.type
_entity_poly.pdbx_seq_one_letter_code
_entity_poly.pdbx_strand_id
1 'polypeptide(L)'
;MNNYTRLVLILMILLFEPHTARAEDVYVLFNYPEKSEVHLVYARYGPSSPYGRIFSAPPASDFFIDEQGRFRLLHTSRVNAFKTADKSLFRQVFDGLPVLADSGRQGYAQHQDQRDTLIAGHAGRPVFRSRGAPFSPGPGFMVSQSVAMPVLEKGETDILPDKNWYELPNASWYQTWFKKVDAGHSSYMIYYDCWEKREILLYDSVWSGFPVEKTADVKIGSVYDYRLRRAIVDGAMELIANRPQPEVVLNLTSQIAFSRNPEVNAQPLTTIYSWYNNAPGKLSTPGWAPDLHVAEESRHQQRRIPAQLDSGRLLVMGTDILHAWLGAGGLSPAGSECSLCAGVPAGAGRHAILVYSAPENAIYRFYLNDENVVDFKQTGRFSPAFAPVSMTGDNEGNLMIGGFSTWPEELNSPESLLMSVEAIDLIPSSSDADTTRGTILLAQQHYFNLYRLSPDSGEAVWLSRINVGRHLYQCDFSIAQQAQALTSDVRELLRLAQQPGNHLSLPVRLDEERQPGQFIMPDQVMLALSK
;
A
#
# COMPACT_ATOMS: atom_id res chain seq x y z
N MET A 1 -52.81 -17.74 -16.09
CA MET A 1 -51.45 -17.49 -16.60
C MET A 1 -50.91 -18.80 -17.17
N ASN A 2 -50.59 -18.83 -18.47
CA ASN A 2 -50.13 -20.05 -19.13
C ASN A 2 -48.70 -20.41 -18.69
N ASN A 3 -48.36 -21.70 -18.67
CA ASN A 3 -47.04 -22.20 -18.28
C ASN A 3 -45.91 -21.58 -19.13
N TYR A 4 -46.19 -21.25 -20.40
CA TYR A 4 -45.27 -20.52 -21.27
C TYR A 4 -44.97 -19.09 -20.78
N THR A 5 -45.95 -18.38 -20.23
CA THR A 5 -45.73 -17.02 -19.71
C THR A 5 -44.92 -17.04 -18.42
N ARG A 6 -45.09 -18.07 -17.57
CA ARG A 6 -44.23 -18.28 -16.39
C ARG A 6 -42.81 -18.69 -16.78
N LEU A 7 -42.65 -19.55 -17.78
CA LEU A 7 -41.32 -19.96 -18.25
C LEU A 7 -40.56 -18.79 -18.90
N VAL A 8 -41.23 -17.96 -19.71
CA VAL A 8 -40.62 -16.76 -20.31
C VAL A 8 -40.32 -15.69 -19.25
N LEU A 9 -41.17 -15.53 -18.23
CA LEU A 9 -40.89 -14.60 -17.12
C LEU A 9 -39.72 -15.09 -16.25
N ILE A 10 -39.64 -16.39 -15.95
CA ILE A 10 -38.52 -16.98 -15.21
C ILE A 10 -37.23 -16.93 -16.04
N LEU A 11 -37.30 -17.22 -17.34
CA LEU A 11 -36.16 -17.10 -18.24
C LEU A 11 -35.73 -15.64 -18.40
N MET A 12 -36.66 -14.68 -18.43
CA MET A 12 -36.33 -13.25 -18.43
C MET A 12 -35.79 -12.78 -17.08
N ILE A 13 -36.29 -13.25 -15.94
CA ILE A 13 -35.71 -12.91 -14.62
C ILE A 13 -34.29 -13.50 -14.50
N LEU A 14 -34.05 -14.70 -15.03
CA LEU A 14 -32.72 -15.31 -15.10
C LEU A 14 -31.80 -14.68 -16.17
N LEU A 15 -32.35 -14.02 -17.20
CA LEU A 15 -31.60 -13.31 -18.25
C LEU A 15 -31.43 -11.80 -17.96
N PHE A 16 -32.20 -11.22 -17.03
CA PHE A 16 -32.22 -9.79 -16.68
C PHE A 16 -31.86 -9.49 -15.22
N GLU A 17 -31.41 -10.45 -14.43
CA GLU A 17 -30.50 -10.11 -13.33
C GLU A 17 -29.10 -9.98 -13.92
N PRO A 18 -28.61 -8.78 -14.28
CA PRO A 18 -27.17 -8.60 -14.35
C PRO A 18 -26.66 -9.02 -12.98
N HIS A 19 -25.81 -10.05 -12.90
CA HIS A 19 -25.23 -10.45 -11.61
C HIS A 19 -24.25 -9.36 -11.15
N THR A 20 -24.83 -8.30 -10.59
CA THR A 20 -24.21 -7.41 -9.63
C THR A 20 -23.87 -8.23 -8.38
N ALA A 21 -22.86 -7.80 -7.63
CA ALA A 21 -22.55 -8.36 -6.33
C ALA A 21 -23.83 -8.40 -5.48
N ARG A 22 -24.19 -9.59 -4.99
CA ARG A 22 -25.42 -9.79 -4.22
C ARG A 22 -25.17 -9.43 -2.77
N ALA A 23 -26.17 -8.90 -2.07
CA ALA A 23 -26.09 -8.55 -0.67
C ALA A 23 -25.52 -9.71 0.17
N GLU A 24 -24.62 -9.39 1.10
CA GLU A 24 -24.02 -10.32 2.07
C GLU A 24 -23.07 -11.39 1.48
N ASP A 25 -22.73 -11.26 0.19
CA ASP A 25 -21.62 -11.98 -0.42
C ASP A 25 -20.28 -11.38 0.00
N VAL A 26 -19.25 -12.23 0.06
CA VAL A 26 -17.88 -11.82 0.35
C VAL A 26 -16.99 -12.08 -0.85
N TYR A 27 -16.45 -10.99 -1.38
CA TYR A 27 -15.50 -10.98 -2.48
C TYR A 27 -14.10 -10.70 -1.95
N VAL A 28 -13.11 -11.27 -2.62
CA VAL A 28 -11.70 -11.01 -2.35
C VAL A 28 -11.01 -10.58 -3.63
N LEU A 29 -10.20 -9.52 -3.55
CA LEU A 29 -9.28 -9.13 -4.61
C LEU A 29 -7.88 -9.62 -4.23
N PHE A 30 -7.30 -10.47 -5.10
CA PHE A 30 -5.89 -10.84 -5.05
C PHE A 30 -5.12 -9.94 -6.01
N ASN A 31 -4.21 -9.14 -5.47
CA ASN A 31 -3.42 -8.19 -6.22
C ASN A 31 -2.03 -8.76 -6.50
N TYR A 32 -1.68 -8.84 -7.78
CA TYR A 32 -0.36 -9.22 -8.28
C TYR A 32 0.29 -8.00 -8.96
N PRO A 33 1.61 -8.04 -9.24
CA PRO A 33 2.31 -6.90 -9.84
C PRO A 33 1.69 -6.39 -11.15
N GLU A 34 1.15 -7.29 -11.97
CA GLU A 34 0.65 -6.97 -13.32
C GLU A 34 -0.87 -7.08 -13.48
N LYS A 35 -1.57 -7.68 -12.51
CA LYS A 35 -3.03 -7.89 -12.56
C LYS A 35 -3.64 -8.01 -11.17
N SER A 36 -4.94 -7.75 -11.07
CA SER A 36 -5.78 -8.15 -9.95
C SER A 36 -6.75 -9.25 -10.40
N GLU A 37 -7.09 -10.15 -9.49
CA GLU A 37 -8.13 -11.16 -9.69
C GLU A 37 -9.17 -11.05 -8.59
N VAL A 38 -10.44 -10.92 -8.96
CA VAL A 38 -11.56 -10.87 -8.01
C VAL A 38 -12.19 -12.25 -7.92
N HIS A 39 -12.37 -12.74 -6.70
CA HIS A 39 -12.95 -14.04 -6.41
C HIS A 39 -14.15 -13.91 -5.47
N LEU A 40 -15.18 -14.72 -5.67
CA LEU A 40 -16.28 -14.90 -4.72
C LEU A 40 -15.91 -16.01 -3.73
N VAL A 41 -15.90 -15.73 -2.43
CA VAL A 41 -15.45 -16.66 -1.38
C VAL A 41 -16.61 -17.21 -0.55
N TYR A 42 -17.65 -16.40 -0.33
CA TYR A 42 -18.80 -16.77 0.48
C TYR A 42 -20.07 -16.08 -0.05
N ALA A 43 -21.19 -16.80 0.01
CA ALA A 43 -22.52 -16.30 -0.30
C ALA A 43 -23.51 -16.85 0.73
N ARG A 44 -24.26 -15.96 1.41
CA ARG A 44 -25.16 -16.35 2.52
C ARG A 44 -26.31 -17.25 2.07
N TYR A 45 -26.85 -17.00 0.87
CA TYR A 45 -28.06 -17.68 0.37
C TYR A 45 -27.79 -18.95 -0.46
N GLY A 46 -26.62 -19.57 -0.27
CA GLY A 46 -26.33 -20.90 -0.81
C GLY A 46 -25.71 -20.88 -2.22
N PRO A 47 -25.16 -22.03 -2.66
CA PRO A 47 -24.20 -22.05 -3.74
C PRO A 47 -24.92 -22.05 -5.08
N SER A 48 -24.80 -20.98 -5.87
CA SER A 48 -25.07 -21.10 -7.31
C SER A 48 -23.90 -21.77 -8.05
N SER A 49 -22.69 -21.74 -7.47
CA SER A 49 -21.43 -22.08 -8.15
C SER A 49 -21.18 -21.21 -9.40
N PRO A 50 -19.92 -20.86 -9.70
CA PRO A 50 -18.74 -21.18 -8.91
C PRO A 50 -18.35 -20.06 -7.95
N TYR A 51 -18.10 -20.44 -6.70
CA TYR A 51 -17.09 -19.78 -5.89
C TYR A 51 -15.75 -19.84 -6.62
N GLY A 52 -14.90 -18.82 -6.45
CA GLY A 52 -13.64 -18.68 -7.17
C GLY A 52 -13.63 -17.46 -8.09
N ARG A 53 -12.77 -17.48 -9.11
CA ARG A 53 -12.45 -16.29 -9.92
C ARG A 53 -13.66 -15.82 -10.73
N ILE A 54 -14.03 -14.56 -10.54
CA ILE A 54 -15.10 -13.88 -11.27
C ILE A 54 -14.54 -13.14 -12.49
N PHE A 55 -13.51 -12.30 -12.29
CA PHE A 55 -12.87 -11.55 -13.37
C PHE A 55 -11.44 -11.15 -13.01
N SER A 56 -10.71 -10.68 -14.03
CA SER A 56 -9.38 -10.09 -13.89
C SER A 56 -9.42 -8.62 -14.29
N ALA A 57 -8.64 -7.80 -13.60
CA ALA A 57 -8.53 -6.37 -13.83
C ALA A 57 -7.06 -5.92 -13.74
N PRO A 58 -6.71 -4.70 -14.17
CA PRO A 58 -5.41 -4.10 -13.85
C PRO A 58 -5.22 -3.98 -12.32
N PRO A 59 -3.96 -3.91 -11.83
CA PRO A 59 -3.66 -3.76 -10.40
C PRO A 59 -4.46 -2.61 -9.74
N ALA A 60 -5.14 -2.92 -8.65
CA ALA A 60 -5.90 -1.95 -7.86
C ALA A 60 -5.13 -1.52 -6.61
N SER A 61 -5.35 -0.30 -6.16
CA SER A 61 -4.87 0.23 -4.88
C SER A 61 -5.89 0.06 -3.74
N ASP A 62 -7.17 -0.10 -4.08
CA ASP A 62 -8.25 -0.41 -3.14
C ASP A 62 -9.44 -1.05 -3.88
N PHE A 63 -10.34 -1.73 -3.15
CA PHE A 63 -11.45 -2.51 -3.68
C PHE A 63 -12.67 -2.50 -2.77
N PHE A 64 -13.83 -2.15 -3.33
CA PHE A 64 -15.12 -2.24 -2.62
C PHE A 64 -16.29 -2.53 -3.57
N ILE A 65 -17.45 -2.84 -2.98
CA ILE A 65 -18.72 -2.99 -3.69
C ILE A 65 -19.62 -1.79 -3.37
N ASP A 66 -20.15 -1.11 -4.38
CA ASP A 66 -21.09 0.00 -4.16
C ASP A 66 -22.53 -0.46 -3.85
N GLU A 67 -23.43 0.46 -3.52
CA GLU A 67 -24.80 0.11 -3.10
C GLU A 67 -25.66 -0.42 -4.26
N GLN A 68 -25.21 -0.24 -5.50
CA GLN A 68 -25.82 -0.86 -6.69
C GLN A 68 -25.25 -2.26 -6.98
N GLY A 69 -24.37 -2.78 -6.11
CA GLY A 69 -23.72 -4.07 -6.28
C GLY A 69 -22.66 -4.08 -7.38
N ARG A 70 -22.09 -2.93 -7.75
CA ARG A 70 -21.01 -2.87 -8.75
C ARG A 70 -19.66 -2.95 -8.06
N PHE A 71 -18.71 -3.59 -8.72
CA PHE A 71 -17.34 -3.69 -8.25
C PHE A 71 -16.61 -2.37 -8.54
N ARG A 72 -15.96 -1.81 -7.53
CA ARG A 72 -15.22 -0.54 -7.60
C ARG A 72 -13.77 -0.80 -7.31
N LEU A 73 -12.93 -0.61 -8.32
CA LEU A 73 -11.49 -0.79 -8.22
C LEU A 73 -10.83 0.58 -8.36
N LEU A 74 -10.11 0.99 -7.31
CA LEU A 74 -9.40 2.26 -7.31
C LEU A 74 -7.99 2.06 -7.82
N HIS A 75 -7.53 2.95 -8.70
CA HIS A 75 -6.21 2.84 -9.33
C HIS A 75 -5.39 4.11 -9.12
N THR A 76 -4.12 3.92 -8.79
CA THR A 76 -3.12 5.00 -8.68
C THR A 76 -2.15 4.92 -9.85
N SER A 77 -2.08 5.97 -10.67
CA SER A 77 -1.19 6.02 -11.84
C SER A 77 -0.07 7.04 -11.65
N ARG A 78 1.19 6.55 -11.67
CA ARG A 78 2.43 7.34 -11.54
C ARG A 78 3.21 7.44 -12.86
N VAL A 79 2.51 7.52 -14.00
CA VAL A 79 3.13 7.50 -15.35
C VAL A 79 3.70 8.84 -15.81
N ASN A 80 3.31 9.96 -15.17
CA ASN A 80 3.76 11.29 -15.56
C ASN A 80 5.26 11.49 -15.27
N ALA A 81 5.93 12.32 -16.06
CA ALA A 81 7.29 12.76 -15.75
C ALA A 81 7.29 13.87 -14.69
N PHE A 82 8.40 13.99 -13.96
CA PHE A 82 8.65 15.17 -13.13
C PHE A 82 8.81 16.41 -14.02
N LYS A 83 8.16 17.51 -13.62
CA LYS A 83 8.24 18.82 -14.26
C LYS A 83 8.57 19.86 -13.20
N THR A 84 9.21 20.97 -13.59
CA THR A 84 9.43 22.11 -12.71
C THR A 84 8.12 22.52 -12.03
N ALA A 85 8.17 22.72 -10.72
CA ALA A 85 7.03 23.11 -9.92
C ALA A 85 7.15 24.58 -9.51
N ASP A 86 6.06 25.33 -9.66
CA ASP A 86 5.93 26.72 -9.17
C ASP A 86 5.74 26.75 -7.64
N LYS A 87 6.48 25.92 -6.90
CA LYS A 87 6.51 25.95 -5.43
C LYS A 87 7.59 26.95 -5.02
N SER A 88 7.25 27.87 -4.14
CA SER A 88 8.22 28.80 -3.57
C SER A 88 9.32 28.03 -2.86
N LEU A 89 10.56 28.21 -3.33
CA LEU A 89 11.76 27.79 -2.62
C LEU A 89 12.14 28.89 -1.66
N PHE A 90 11.88 28.66 -0.39
CA PHE A 90 11.92 29.68 0.65
C PHE A 90 13.33 30.08 1.12
N ARG A 91 14.37 29.83 0.33
CA ARG A 91 15.78 29.98 0.74
C ARG A 91 16.67 30.77 -0.20
N GLN A 92 16.17 31.20 -1.34
CA GLN A 92 16.96 32.03 -2.25
C GLN A 92 16.68 33.50 -1.95
N VAL A 93 17.31 34.07 -0.92
CA VAL A 93 17.59 35.51 -0.85
C VAL A 93 18.82 35.75 0.02
N PHE A 94 19.88 36.30 -0.59
CA PHE A 94 20.80 37.16 0.15
C PHE A 94 20.54 38.58 -0.34
N ASP A 95 20.09 39.46 0.57
CA ASP A 95 19.95 40.89 0.30
C ASP A 95 20.44 41.66 1.53
N GLY A 96 21.75 41.93 1.54
CA GLY A 96 22.40 42.85 2.47
C GLY A 96 22.58 44.23 1.83
N LEU A 97 22.95 45.23 2.63
CA LEU A 97 23.31 46.55 2.09
C LEU A 97 24.40 46.42 1.01
N PRO A 98 24.39 47.22 -0.08
CA PRO A 98 25.36 47.14 -1.18
C PRO A 98 26.84 47.19 -0.76
N VAL A 99 27.11 47.80 0.39
CA VAL A 99 28.45 47.93 1.00
C VAL A 99 28.93 46.67 1.72
N LEU A 100 28.06 45.68 1.92
CA LEU A 100 28.33 44.39 2.56
C LEU A 100 28.28 43.22 1.57
N ALA A 101 28.01 43.47 0.30
CA ALA A 101 28.06 42.46 -0.75
C ALA A 101 29.52 42.19 -1.16
N ASP A 102 29.92 40.91 -1.19
CA ASP A 102 31.22 40.53 -1.73
C ASP A 102 31.33 40.93 -3.21
N SER A 103 32.53 41.32 -3.62
CA SER A 103 32.80 41.79 -4.98
C SER A 103 32.96 40.60 -5.93
N GLY A 104 32.16 40.57 -6.99
CA GLY A 104 32.33 39.58 -8.07
C GLY A 104 33.63 39.80 -8.85
N ARG A 105 33.91 38.92 -9.83
CA ARG A 105 35.13 38.86 -10.68
C ARG A 105 35.57 40.18 -11.36
N GLN A 106 34.74 41.23 -11.33
CA GLN A 106 35.04 42.57 -11.85
C GLN A 106 34.69 43.73 -10.88
N GLY A 107 34.48 43.45 -9.59
CA GLY A 107 34.17 44.48 -8.58
C GLY A 107 32.70 44.90 -8.51
N TYR A 108 31.79 44.21 -9.22
CA TYR A 108 30.36 44.50 -9.18
C TYR A 108 29.64 43.70 -8.09
N ALA A 109 28.68 44.35 -7.44
CA ALA A 109 27.75 43.71 -6.50
C ALA A 109 26.87 42.70 -7.25
N GLN A 110 26.82 41.46 -6.77
CA GLN A 110 26.00 40.40 -7.36
C GLN A 110 24.61 40.43 -6.72
N HIS A 111 23.65 41.04 -7.42
CA HIS A 111 22.25 41.04 -7.03
C HIS A 111 21.50 39.93 -7.80
N GLN A 112 20.57 39.25 -7.14
CA GLN A 112 19.67 38.27 -7.76
C GLN A 112 19.13 38.73 -9.12
N ASP A 113 19.29 37.89 -10.14
CA ASP A 113 18.53 37.99 -11.39
C ASP A 113 17.44 36.92 -11.37
N GLN A 114 16.18 37.34 -11.27
CA GLN A 114 15.00 36.45 -11.31
C GLN A 114 14.48 36.22 -12.74
N ARG A 115 15.28 36.45 -13.78
CA ARG A 115 14.86 36.15 -15.16
C ARG A 115 15.24 34.72 -15.53
N ASP A 116 14.28 33.96 -16.07
CA ASP A 116 14.48 32.62 -16.63
C ASP A 116 15.48 32.59 -17.82
N THR A 117 15.83 33.75 -18.38
CA THR A 117 16.80 33.88 -19.49
C THR A 117 17.61 35.17 -19.34
N LEU A 118 18.93 35.05 -19.26
CA LEU A 118 19.85 36.18 -19.22
C LEU A 118 19.99 36.83 -20.61
N ILE A 119 19.77 38.14 -20.67
CA ILE A 119 20.06 38.95 -21.87
C ILE A 119 21.58 39.15 -21.94
N ALA A 120 22.19 38.80 -23.07
CA ALA A 120 23.63 38.96 -23.28
C ALA A 120 24.08 40.41 -23.03
N GLY A 121 25.15 40.60 -22.25
CA GLY A 121 25.72 41.93 -21.94
C GLY A 121 25.10 42.65 -20.73
N HIS A 122 24.16 42.04 -20.02
CA HIS A 122 23.49 42.63 -18.84
C HIS A 122 24.02 42.12 -17.49
N ALA A 123 25.11 41.34 -17.47
CA ALA A 123 25.76 40.90 -16.24
C ALA A 123 26.26 42.11 -15.42
N GLY A 124 25.98 42.12 -14.11
CA GLY A 124 26.48 43.14 -13.19
C GLY A 124 25.82 44.51 -13.25
N ARG A 125 24.71 44.70 -13.99
CA ARG A 125 23.91 45.93 -13.90
C ARG A 125 22.97 45.87 -12.69
N PRO A 126 22.89 46.94 -11.86
CA PRO A 126 21.87 47.04 -10.83
C PRO A 126 20.49 47.02 -11.49
N VAL A 127 19.63 46.09 -11.07
CA VAL A 127 18.25 45.99 -11.52
C VAL A 127 17.43 47.02 -10.72
N PHE A 128 17.02 48.10 -11.36
CA PHE A 128 16.09 49.06 -10.75
C PHE A 128 14.64 48.63 -11.01
N ARG A 129 13.86 48.55 -9.94
CA ARG A 129 12.43 48.17 -10.02
C ARG A 129 11.53 49.30 -10.50
N SER A 130 10.40 48.92 -11.09
CA SER A 130 9.27 49.83 -11.30
C SER A 130 8.64 50.26 -9.96
N ARG A 131 8.18 51.52 -9.88
CA ARG A 131 7.55 52.11 -8.68
C ARG A 131 6.28 51.30 -8.33
N GLY A 132 6.27 50.61 -7.17
CA GLY A 132 5.10 49.89 -6.65
C GLY A 132 5.16 48.36 -6.66
N ALA A 133 6.24 47.72 -7.14
CA ALA A 133 6.40 46.26 -7.07
C ALA A 133 6.64 45.78 -5.61
N PRO A 134 6.08 44.63 -5.17
CA PRO A 134 6.31 44.09 -3.82
C PRO A 134 7.81 43.90 -3.53
N PHE A 135 8.21 44.21 -2.30
CA PHE A 135 9.58 44.12 -1.80
C PHE A 135 9.67 42.89 -0.88
N SER A 136 10.78 42.13 -0.93
CA SER A 136 11.19 41.26 0.18
C SER A 136 12.10 42.08 1.10
N PRO A 137 11.69 42.38 2.34
CA PRO A 137 12.43 43.27 3.23
C PRO A 137 13.73 42.71 3.77
N GLY A 138 14.82 42.90 3.04
CA GLY A 138 16.19 42.87 3.57
C GLY A 138 16.53 41.59 4.36
N PRO A 139 17.53 41.64 5.26
CA PRO A 139 17.89 40.49 6.05
C PRO A 139 16.69 40.20 6.93
N GLY A 140 16.11 39.01 6.79
CA GLY A 140 15.07 38.55 7.70
C GLY A 140 15.41 38.78 9.17
N PHE A 141 14.43 38.69 10.07
CA PHE A 141 14.74 38.78 11.50
C PHE A 141 15.61 37.59 11.89
N MET A 142 16.74 37.83 12.57
CA MET A 142 17.55 36.73 13.06
C MET A 142 16.68 35.88 14.01
N VAL A 143 16.55 34.60 13.70
CA VAL A 143 15.77 33.65 14.50
C VAL A 143 16.67 32.57 15.06
N SER A 144 16.28 32.00 16.19
CA SER A 144 16.93 30.80 16.71
C SER A 144 16.66 29.61 15.77
N GLN A 145 17.59 28.66 15.69
CA GLN A 145 17.41 27.41 14.96
C GLN A 145 16.08 26.72 15.32
N SER A 146 15.66 26.76 16.59
CA SER A 146 14.39 26.17 17.06
C SER A 146 13.13 26.78 16.46
N VAL A 147 13.19 27.98 15.89
CA VAL A 147 12.06 28.63 15.19
C VAL A 147 11.99 28.19 13.72
N ALA A 148 13.12 27.89 13.10
CA ALA A 148 13.17 27.48 11.70
C ALA A 148 13.04 25.96 11.48
N MET A 149 13.50 25.16 12.44
CA MET A 149 13.42 23.69 12.40
C MET A 149 12.01 23.09 12.28
N PRO A 150 10.93 23.65 12.88
CA PRO A 150 9.60 23.05 12.81
C PRO A 150 8.94 23.09 11.43
N VAL A 151 9.37 24.00 10.55
CA VAL A 151 8.80 24.20 9.21
C VAL A 151 9.65 23.53 8.12
N LEU A 152 10.66 22.76 8.52
CA LEU A 152 11.64 22.10 7.68
C LEU A 152 11.27 20.64 7.42
N GLU A 153 11.25 20.24 6.15
CA GLU A 153 11.28 18.82 5.85
C GLU A 153 12.67 18.25 6.16
N LYS A 154 12.70 17.04 6.73
CA LYS A 154 13.97 16.37 7.05
C LYS A 154 14.80 16.18 5.78
N GLY A 155 16.05 16.66 5.79
CA GLY A 155 16.96 16.59 4.63
C GLY A 155 16.75 17.70 3.59
N GLU A 156 15.81 18.62 3.81
CA GLU A 156 15.61 19.76 2.92
C GLU A 156 16.82 20.70 2.96
N THR A 157 17.41 20.96 4.14
CA THR A 157 18.67 21.71 4.34
C THR A 157 19.64 20.95 5.22
N ASP A 158 20.94 21.13 4.97
CA ASP A 158 21.96 20.86 5.98
C ASP A 158 21.87 21.91 7.09
N ILE A 159 21.95 21.46 8.33
CA ILE A 159 21.94 22.33 9.51
C ILE A 159 23.39 22.61 9.88
N LEU A 160 23.86 23.81 9.57
CA LEU A 160 25.21 24.24 9.92
C LEU A 160 25.23 24.84 11.33
N PRO A 161 25.81 24.19 12.36
CA PRO A 161 25.71 24.65 13.75
C PRO A 161 26.42 25.99 14.02
N ASP A 162 27.27 26.46 13.10
CA ASP A 162 28.02 27.72 13.21
C ASP A 162 27.40 28.88 12.42
N LYS A 163 26.13 28.77 12.01
CA LYS A 163 25.47 29.75 11.14
C LYS A 163 24.17 30.26 11.74
N ASN A 164 23.93 31.56 11.53
CA ASN A 164 22.71 32.23 11.94
C ASN A 164 21.57 31.93 10.96
N TRP A 165 20.36 31.88 11.51
CA TRP A 165 19.11 31.73 10.78
C TRP A 165 18.38 33.07 10.72
N TYR A 166 17.69 33.33 9.62
CA TYR A 166 16.99 34.59 9.38
C TYR A 166 15.60 34.30 8.80
N GLU A 167 14.56 34.91 9.38
CA GLU A 167 13.16 34.80 8.97
C GLU A 167 12.74 35.94 8.04
N LEU A 168 12.34 35.61 6.82
CA LEU A 168 11.81 36.55 5.84
C LEU A 168 10.35 36.91 6.14
N PRO A 169 9.86 38.09 5.72
CA PRO A 169 8.50 38.57 6.03
C PRO A 169 7.31 37.77 5.49
N ASN A 170 7.56 36.75 4.66
CA ASN A 170 6.58 35.74 4.25
C ASN A 170 6.65 34.45 5.10
N ALA A 171 7.17 34.53 6.33
CA ALA A 171 7.40 33.42 7.27
C ALA A 171 8.37 32.33 6.74
N SER A 172 9.15 32.67 5.72
CA SER A 172 10.22 31.83 5.20
C SER A 172 11.50 32.06 6.00
N TRP A 173 12.51 31.22 5.83
CA TRP A 173 13.77 31.41 6.55
C TRP A 173 14.95 30.92 5.72
N TYR A 174 16.16 31.40 6.03
CA TYR A 174 17.40 30.89 5.45
C TYR A 174 18.52 30.82 6.48
N GLN A 175 19.51 29.97 6.21
CA GLN A 175 20.77 29.90 6.96
C GLN A 175 21.87 30.60 6.16
N THR A 176 22.79 31.30 6.82
CA THR A 176 23.96 31.90 6.14
C THR A 176 24.91 30.83 5.60
N TRP A 177 25.43 31.04 4.38
CA TRP A 177 25.81 29.92 3.52
C TRP A 177 27.28 29.44 3.62
N PHE A 178 28.24 30.20 4.15
CA PHE A 178 29.65 29.75 4.13
C PHE A 178 30.46 29.97 5.40
N LYS A 179 31.30 28.98 5.70
CA LYS A 179 32.51 29.11 6.52
C LYS A 179 33.66 29.26 5.53
N LYS A 180 34.24 30.47 5.48
CA LYS A 180 35.52 30.86 4.83
C LYS A 180 35.84 30.15 3.49
N VAL A 181 35.68 30.90 2.40
CA VAL A 181 36.23 30.70 1.04
C VAL A 181 37.17 29.50 0.91
N ASP A 182 36.75 28.47 0.18
CA ASP A 182 37.67 27.43 -0.31
C ASP A 182 38.76 28.15 -1.13
N ALA A 183 40.02 28.00 -0.74
CA ALA A 183 41.13 28.86 -1.19
C ALA A 183 41.39 28.84 -2.72
N GLY A 184 40.64 28.04 -3.49
CA GLY A 184 40.71 27.94 -4.95
C GLY A 184 39.60 28.67 -5.73
N HIS A 185 38.58 29.26 -5.09
CA HIS A 185 37.46 29.88 -5.80
C HIS A 185 37.43 31.42 -5.66
N SER A 186 37.26 32.12 -6.78
CA SER A 186 37.24 33.59 -6.86
C SER A 186 35.92 34.25 -6.42
N SER A 187 34.93 33.45 -6.02
CA SER A 187 33.57 33.87 -5.69
C SER A 187 32.97 32.87 -4.69
N TYR A 188 31.94 33.30 -3.95
CA TYR A 188 31.22 32.41 -3.03
C TYR A 188 30.30 31.45 -3.81
N MET A 189 30.13 30.23 -3.32
CA MET A 189 29.22 29.24 -3.94
C MET A 189 27.76 29.56 -3.59
N ILE A 190 26.78 29.01 -4.30
CA ILE A 190 25.34 29.10 -3.96
C ILE A 190 24.72 27.74 -4.30
N TYR A 191 23.70 27.29 -3.56
CA TYR A 191 22.86 26.17 -4.02
C TYR A 191 21.74 26.72 -4.89
N TYR A 192 21.73 26.30 -6.14
CA TYR A 192 20.56 26.38 -6.99
C TYR A 192 19.64 25.22 -6.64
N ASP A 193 18.52 25.54 -6.01
CA ASP A 193 17.47 24.59 -5.69
C ASP A 193 16.34 24.74 -6.72
N CYS A 194 15.71 23.63 -7.10
CA CYS A 194 14.54 23.59 -7.96
C CYS A 194 13.58 22.51 -7.48
N TRP A 195 12.33 22.88 -7.18
CA TRP A 195 11.28 21.89 -6.95
C TRP A 195 10.82 21.33 -8.28
N GLU A 196 10.72 20.02 -8.36
CA GLU A 196 9.98 19.35 -9.40
C GLU A 196 8.79 18.62 -8.79
N LYS A 197 7.68 18.58 -9.54
CA LYS A 197 6.47 17.84 -9.19
C LYS A 197 6.11 16.86 -10.28
N ARG A 198 5.55 15.74 -9.88
CA ARG A 198 4.91 14.76 -10.77
C ARG A 198 3.47 14.59 -10.30
N GLU A 199 2.51 14.88 -11.17
CA GLU A 199 1.09 14.60 -10.90
C GLU A 199 0.85 13.09 -10.90
N ILE A 200 0.20 12.60 -9.86
CA ILE A 200 -0.30 11.23 -9.74
C ILE A 200 -1.80 11.27 -9.94
N LEU A 201 -2.29 10.45 -10.85
CA LEU A 201 -3.70 10.42 -11.22
C LEU A 201 -4.40 9.29 -10.47
N LEU A 202 -5.56 9.59 -9.92
CA LEU A 202 -6.39 8.66 -9.15
C LEU A 202 -7.69 8.40 -9.90
N TYR A 203 -7.98 7.13 -10.13
CA TYR A 203 -9.12 6.68 -10.91
C TYR A 203 -9.99 5.72 -10.11
N ASP A 204 -11.28 5.77 -10.39
CA ASP A 204 -12.28 4.83 -9.91
C ASP A 204 -12.88 4.11 -11.12
N SER A 205 -12.55 2.82 -11.23
CA SER A 205 -13.02 1.96 -12.29
C SER A 205 -14.23 1.18 -11.81
N VAL A 206 -15.34 1.33 -12.53
CA VAL A 206 -16.60 0.64 -12.25
C VAL A 206 -16.68 -0.60 -13.12
N TRP A 207 -16.96 -1.75 -12.50
CA TRP A 207 -17.11 -3.03 -13.17
C TRP A 207 -18.43 -3.69 -12.78
N SER A 208 -19.16 -4.21 -13.77
CA SER A 208 -20.49 -4.79 -13.57
C SER A 208 -20.91 -5.66 -14.76
N GLY A 209 -21.99 -6.43 -14.59
CA GLY A 209 -22.57 -7.27 -15.65
C GLY A 209 -22.08 -8.71 -15.62
N PHE A 210 -22.54 -9.50 -16.59
CA PHE A 210 -22.10 -10.89 -16.79
C PHE A 210 -21.92 -11.18 -18.29
N PRO A 211 -20.68 -11.37 -18.78
CA PRO A 211 -19.40 -11.32 -18.05
C PRO A 211 -19.18 -9.95 -17.38
N VAL A 212 -18.43 -9.94 -16.28
CA VAL A 212 -18.10 -8.67 -15.59
C VAL A 212 -17.14 -7.88 -16.47
N GLU A 213 -17.56 -6.69 -16.87
CA GLU A 213 -16.79 -5.80 -17.74
C GLU A 213 -16.65 -4.42 -17.11
N LYS A 214 -15.59 -3.71 -17.51
CA LYS A 214 -15.36 -2.32 -17.11
C LYS A 214 -16.38 -1.42 -17.82
N THR A 215 -17.27 -0.81 -17.06
CA THR A 215 -18.33 0.07 -17.59
C THR A 215 -17.96 1.54 -17.53
N ALA A 216 -17.09 1.94 -16.60
CA ALA A 216 -16.60 3.31 -16.50
C ALA A 216 -15.20 3.39 -15.89
N ASP A 217 -14.49 4.49 -16.19
CA ASP A 217 -13.23 4.85 -15.54
C ASP A 217 -13.23 6.35 -15.28
N VAL A 218 -13.30 6.75 -14.02
CA VAL A 218 -13.52 8.15 -13.65
C VAL A 218 -12.32 8.67 -12.89
N LYS A 219 -11.72 9.79 -13.34
CA LYS A 219 -10.71 10.50 -12.56
C LYS A 219 -11.37 11.07 -11.30
N ILE A 220 -11.01 10.53 -10.15
CA ILE A 220 -11.53 10.96 -8.83
C ILE A 220 -10.61 11.99 -8.16
N GLY A 221 -9.35 12.07 -8.57
CA GLY A 221 -8.45 13.06 -8.00
C GLY A 221 -7.05 13.04 -8.57
N SER A 222 -6.21 13.87 -7.96
CA SER A 222 -4.79 13.92 -8.24
C SER A 222 -4.02 14.32 -7.00
N VAL A 223 -2.89 13.66 -6.76
CA VAL A 223 -1.90 14.09 -5.77
C VAL A 223 -0.58 14.34 -6.49
N TYR A 224 0.47 14.75 -5.78
CA TYR A 224 1.75 15.08 -6.38
C TYR A 224 2.89 14.40 -5.65
N ASP A 225 3.81 13.78 -6.37
CA ASP A 225 5.15 13.57 -5.82
C ASP A 225 5.96 14.85 -6.00
N TYR A 226 6.78 15.18 -5.02
CA TYR A 226 7.72 16.29 -5.10
C TYR A 226 9.15 15.78 -4.96
N ARG A 227 10.09 16.42 -5.65
CA ARG A 227 11.51 16.23 -5.38
C ARG A 227 12.24 17.56 -5.46
N LEU A 228 13.20 17.74 -4.56
CA LEU A 228 14.10 18.89 -4.57
C LEU A 228 15.36 18.51 -5.33
N ARG A 229 15.65 19.26 -6.38
CA ARG A 229 16.88 19.16 -7.16
C ARG A 229 17.82 20.27 -6.70
N ARG A 230 19.08 19.94 -6.44
CA ARG A 230 20.10 20.90 -5.98
C ARG A 230 21.33 20.84 -6.88
N ALA A 231 21.84 22.00 -7.28
CA ALA A 231 23.15 22.13 -7.89
C ALA A 231 23.97 23.16 -7.13
N ILE A 232 25.28 22.94 -7.01
CA ILE A 232 26.17 23.97 -6.49
C ILE A 232 26.63 24.83 -7.66
N VAL A 233 26.35 26.13 -7.56
CA VAL A 233 26.70 27.13 -8.57
C VAL A 233 27.73 28.09 -7.98
N ASP A 234 28.70 28.48 -8.79
CA ASP A 234 29.53 29.64 -8.49
C ASP A 234 28.61 30.87 -8.52
N GLY A 235 28.65 31.72 -7.48
CA GLY A 235 27.78 32.87 -7.28
C GLY A 235 27.85 33.94 -8.38
N ALA A 236 28.83 33.86 -9.28
CA ALA A 236 28.77 34.55 -10.56
C ALA A 236 27.57 34.03 -11.38
N MET A 237 26.64 34.94 -11.72
CA MET A 237 25.35 34.74 -12.41
C MET A 237 25.39 34.04 -13.79
N GLU A 238 26.15 32.96 -13.96
CA GLU A 238 26.22 32.18 -15.17
C GLU A 238 26.21 30.69 -14.81
N LEU A 239 25.15 30.00 -15.22
CA LEU A 239 25.15 28.54 -15.32
C LEU A 239 26.06 28.19 -16.51
N ILE A 240 27.35 27.99 -16.23
CA ILE A 240 28.31 27.56 -17.25
C ILE A 240 27.80 26.24 -17.84
N ALA A 241 27.74 26.13 -19.17
CA ALA A 241 27.09 25.04 -19.92
C ALA A 241 27.58 23.61 -19.59
N ASN A 242 28.64 23.45 -18.79
CA ASN A 242 29.26 22.17 -18.41
C ASN A 242 29.11 21.82 -16.91
N ARG A 243 28.13 22.39 -16.19
CA ARG A 243 27.91 22.04 -14.78
C ARG A 243 27.26 20.66 -14.60
N PRO A 244 27.54 19.97 -13.48
CA PRO A 244 26.84 18.74 -13.12
C PRO A 244 25.33 18.99 -13.10
N GLN A 245 24.57 18.04 -13.64
CA GLN A 245 23.11 18.10 -13.55
C GLN A 245 22.72 18.22 -12.07
N PRO A 246 21.74 19.08 -11.71
CA PRO A 246 21.24 19.14 -10.35
C PRO A 246 20.95 17.74 -9.83
N GLU A 247 21.39 17.41 -8.62
CA GLU A 247 21.16 16.09 -8.02
C GLU A 247 19.85 16.12 -7.21
N VAL A 248 19.22 14.96 -7.02
CA VAL A 248 18.04 14.86 -6.14
C VAL A 248 18.54 14.81 -4.69
N VAL A 249 18.25 15.85 -3.91
CA VAL A 249 18.63 15.91 -2.48
C VAL A 249 17.48 15.57 -1.54
N LEU A 250 16.24 15.72 -1.99
CA LEU A 250 15.06 15.33 -1.23
C LEU A 250 14.01 14.75 -2.18
N ASN A 251 13.35 13.68 -1.74
CA ASN A 251 12.29 13.02 -2.47
C ASN A 251 11.09 12.85 -1.53
N LEU A 252 10.00 13.55 -1.84
CA LEU A 252 8.75 13.53 -1.09
C LEU A 252 7.72 12.78 -1.94
N THR A 253 7.79 11.46 -1.86
CA THR A 253 6.81 10.59 -2.49
C THR A 253 5.52 10.62 -1.69
N SER A 254 4.44 11.07 -2.32
CA SER A 254 3.12 11.03 -1.72
C SER A 254 2.70 9.58 -1.46
N GLN A 255 2.25 9.32 -0.25
CA GLN A 255 1.56 8.10 0.12
C GLN A 255 0.06 8.34 0.02
N ILE A 256 -0.69 7.31 -0.34
CA ILE A 256 -2.11 7.40 -0.68
C ILE A 256 -2.82 6.20 -0.07
N ALA A 257 -3.91 6.48 0.63
CA ALA A 257 -4.87 5.49 1.08
C ALA A 257 -6.27 5.97 0.75
N PHE A 258 -7.20 5.04 0.64
CA PHE A 258 -8.58 5.31 0.30
C PHE A 258 -9.49 4.90 1.46
N SER A 259 -10.59 5.63 1.61
CA SER A 259 -11.65 5.28 2.55
C SER A 259 -12.99 5.52 1.87
N ARG A 260 -13.90 4.55 1.97
CA ARG A 260 -15.24 4.63 1.39
C ARG A 260 -16.17 5.42 2.31
N ASN A 261 -16.76 6.51 1.80
CA ASN A 261 -17.86 7.18 2.48
C ASN A 261 -19.22 6.57 2.14
N PRO A 262 -20.25 6.81 3.00
CA PRO A 262 -21.65 6.66 2.61
C PRO A 262 -21.96 7.41 1.32
N GLU A 263 -22.87 6.87 0.50
CA GLU A 263 -23.29 7.54 -0.74
C GLU A 263 -23.91 8.91 -0.45
N VAL A 264 -23.57 9.90 -1.27
CA VAL A 264 -24.26 11.20 -1.30
C VAL A 264 -24.83 11.38 -2.70
N ASN A 265 -26.13 11.65 -2.80
CA ASN A 265 -26.86 11.76 -4.08
C ASN A 265 -26.68 10.53 -5.01
N ALA A 266 -26.71 9.31 -4.45
CA ALA A 266 -26.54 8.05 -5.17
C ALA A 266 -25.19 7.89 -5.91
N GLN A 267 -24.16 8.61 -5.48
CA GLN A 267 -22.78 8.36 -5.90
C GLN A 267 -21.91 7.95 -4.71
N PRO A 268 -21.23 6.79 -4.79
CA PRO A 268 -20.18 6.44 -3.84
C PRO A 268 -19.07 7.48 -3.89
N LEU A 269 -18.79 8.10 -2.74
CA LEU A 269 -17.71 9.05 -2.60
C LEU A 269 -16.53 8.37 -1.92
N THR A 270 -15.47 8.17 -2.69
CA THR A 270 -14.19 7.74 -2.14
C THR A 270 -13.46 8.96 -1.59
N THR A 271 -13.11 8.91 -0.30
CA THR A 271 -12.15 9.85 0.27
C THR A 271 -10.74 9.37 0.00
N ILE A 272 -9.93 10.28 -0.53
CA ILE A 272 -8.51 10.13 -0.76
C ILE A 272 -7.79 10.75 0.43
N TYR A 273 -7.07 9.92 1.18
CA TYR A 273 -6.15 10.36 2.21
C TYR A 273 -4.73 10.29 1.67
N SER A 274 -4.04 11.42 1.64
CA SER A 274 -2.67 11.50 1.12
C SER A 274 -1.74 12.19 2.10
N TRP A 275 -0.50 11.74 2.21
CA TRP A 275 0.47 12.34 3.13
C TRP A 275 1.90 12.25 2.59
N TYR A 276 2.79 13.02 3.19
CA TYR A 276 4.23 12.98 2.93
C TYR A 276 4.92 12.70 4.24
N ASN A 277 5.76 11.66 4.28
CA ASN A 277 6.61 11.38 5.44
C ASN A 277 5.78 11.39 6.76
N ASN A 278 6.19 12.14 7.78
CA ASN A 278 5.47 12.28 9.05
C ASN A 278 4.53 13.50 9.11
N ALA A 279 4.33 14.22 8.00
CA ALA A 279 3.44 15.38 7.96
C ALA A 279 1.96 14.99 8.13
N PRO A 280 1.09 15.93 8.52
CA PRO A 280 -0.35 15.73 8.46
C PRO A 280 -0.84 15.32 7.09
N GLY A 281 -1.75 14.36 7.08
CA GLY A 281 -2.40 13.94 5.86
C GLY A 281 -3.45 14.95 5.42
N LYS A 282 -3.75 14.90 4.14
CA LYS A 282 -4.74 15.72 3.47
C LYS A 282 -5.86 14.83 2.96
N LEU A 283 -7.08 15.13 3.39
CA LEU A 283 -8.31 14.54 2.87
C LEU A 283 -8.75 15.30 1.62
N SER A 284 -9.20 14.56 0.63
CA SER A 284 -9.86 15.11 -0.55
C SER A 284 -10.92 14.14 -1.05
N THR A 285 -12.01 14.67 -1.58
CA THR A 285 -13.11 13.89 -2.16
C THR A 285 -13.51 14.55 -3.49
N PRO A 286 -13.94 13.79 -4.51
CA PRO A 286 -14.39 14.37 -5.77
C PRO A 286 -15.60 15.29 -5.57
N GLY A 287 -15.51 16.53 -6.03
CA GLY A 287 -16.66 17.45 -6.12
C GLY A 287 -17.19 18.04 -4.80
N TRP A 288 -16.68 17.63 -3.65
CA TRP A 288 -17.08 18.13 -2.33
C TRP A 288 -15.97 17.94 -1.28
N ALA A 289 -15.94 18.77 -0.25
CA ALA A 289 -15.08 18.58 0.92
C ALA A 289 -15.95 17.99 2.05
N PRO A 290 -15.78 16.71 2.41
CA PRO A 290 -16.56 16.12 3.49
C PRO A 290 -16.11 16.75 4.81
N ASP A 291 -17.07 17.07 5.68
CA ASP A 291 -16.80 17.54 7.04
C ASP A 291 -16.48 16.33 7.93
N LEU A 292 -15.33 15.70 7.67
CA LEU A 292 -14.83 14.58 8.45
C LEU A 292 -13.93 15.11 9.57
N HIS A 293 -14.35 14.88 10.80
CA HIS A 293 -13.52 15.08 11.97
C HIS A 293 -12.57 13.90 12.13
N VAL A 294 -11.26 14.17 12.16
CA VAL A 294 -10.24 13.14 12.40
C VAL A 294 -10.15 12.90 13.91
N ALA A 295 -10.62 11.74 14.36
CA ALA A 295 -10.64 11.34 15.77
C ALA A 295 -9.21 11.22 16.34
N GLU A 296 -8.37 10.44 15.66
CA GLU A 296 -6.92 10.43 15.86
C GLU A 296 -6.20 10.25 14.53
N GLU A 297 -4.99 10.81 14.42
CA GLU A 297 -4.22 10.78 13.19
C GLU A 297 -2.77 10.32 13.41
N SER A 298 -2.44 9.16 12.84
CA SER A 298 -1.08 8.66 12.83
C SER A 298 -0.15 9.60 12.05
N ARG A 299 1.08 9.74 12.54
CA ARG A 299 2.19 10.44 11.90
C ARG A 299 3.24 9.44 11.38
N HIS A 300 2.91 8.15 11.35
CA HIS A 300 3.79 7.11 10.85
C HIS A 300 4.09 7.31 9.35
N GLN A 301 5.37 7.17 8.95
CA GLN A 301 5.81 7.69 7.66
C GLN A 301 5.28 6.90 6.46
N GLN A 302 5.28 5.57 6.59
CA GLN A 302 5.07 4.67 5.45
C GLN A 302 3.70 4.00 5.44
N ARG A 303 3.11 3.78 6.62
CA ARG A 303 1.93 2.95 6.78
C ARG A 303 0.91 3.66 7.67
N ARG A 304 -0.15 4.16 7.04
CA ARG A 304 -1.31 4.77 7.68
C ARG A 304 -2.56 4.15 7.08
N ILE A 305 -3.46 3.69 7.94
CA ILE A 305 -4.67 2.97 7.55
C ILE A 305 -5.86 3.83 7.97
N PRO A 306 -6.47 4.59 7.04
CA PRO A 306 -7.70 5.30 7.33
C PRO A 306 -8.85 4.29 7.51
N ALA A 307 -9.56 4.43 8.62
CA ALA A 307 -10.75 3.67 8.97
C ALA A 307 -11.86 4.65 9.28
N GLN A 308 -12.87 4.69 8.41
CA GLN A 308 -14.08 5.48 8.66
C GLN A 308 -14.91 4.78 9.72
N LEU A 309 -15.24 5.51 10.78
CA LEU A 309 -16.03 5.00 11.90
C LEU A 309 -17.52 5.21 11.60
N ASP A 310 -17.87 6.42 11.20
CA ASP A 310 -19.23 6.81 10.82
C ASP A 310 -19.22 7.92 9.77
N SER A 311 -20.38 8.52 9.47
CA SER A 311 -20.51 9.56 8.45
C SER A 311 -19.71 10.83 8.73
N GLY A 312 -19.30 11.08 9.97
CA GLY A 312 -18.60 12.29 10.39
C GLY A 312 -17.20 12.07 10.95
N ARG A 313 -16.78 10.81 11.20
CA ARG A 313 -15.52 10.52 11.89
C ARG A 313 -14.60 9.57 11.14
N LEU A 314 -13.34 9.98 11.08
CA LEU A 314 -12.24 9.21 10.51
C LEU A 314 -11.17 8.94 11.58
N LEU A 315 -10.72 7.69 11.67
CA LEU A 315 -9.52 7.31 12.42
C LEU A 315 -8.42 6.99 11.43
N VAL A 316 -7.21 7.54 11.58
CA VAL A 316 -6.06 7.15 10.76
C VAL A 316 -5.07 6.40 11.63
N MET A 317 -5.15 5.07 11.61
CA MET A 317 -4.30 4.22 12.43
C MET A 317 -2.91 4.06 11.83
N GLY A 318 -1.92 3.90 12.71
CA GLY A 318 -0.55 3.53 12.37
C GLY A 318 0.15 2.97 13.58
N THR A 319 1.41 2.55 13.40
CA THR A 319 2.17 1.86 14.46
C THR A 319 2.42 2.76 15.67
N ASP A 320 2.59 4.07 15.47
CA ASP A 320 2.74 5.07 16.53
C ASP A 320 1.51 5.15 17.44
N ILE A 321 0.30 5.19 16.86
CA ILE A 321 -0.94 5.18 17.65
C ILE A 321 -1.12 3.83 18.34
N LEU A 322 -0.90 2.72 17.64
CA LEU A 322 -0.98 1.38 18.24
C LEU A 322 -0.07 1.29 19.48
N HIS A 323 1.18 1.76 19.37
CA HIS A 323 2.13 1.75 20.49
C HIS A 323 1.64 2.60 21.66
N ALA A 324 1.13 3.80 21.40
CA ALA A 324 0.57 4.67 22.43
C ALA A 324 -0.62 4.01 23.14
N TRP A 325 -1.53 3.41 22.37
CA TRP A 325 -2.73 2.76 22.90
C TRP A 325 -2.41 1.48 23.67
N LEU A 326 -1.45 0.66 23.22
CA LEU A 326 -0.96 -0.50 23.96
C LEU A 326 -0.34 -0.07 25.30
N GLY A 327 0.52 0.95 25.29
CA GLY A 327 1.12 1.49 26.50
C GLY A 327 0.08 2.00 27.50
N ALA A 328 -0.94 2.73 27.03
CA ALA A 328 -2.04 3.21 27.86
C ALA A 328 -2.94 2.08 28.39
N GLY A 329 -3.10 1.00 27.62
CA GLY A 329 -3.80 -0.23 28.02
C GLY A 329 -2.98 -1.20 28.88
N GLY A 330 -1.73 -0.85 29.23
CA GLY A 330 -0.85 -1.69 30.05
C GLY A 330 -0.25 -2.89 29.32
N LEU A 331 -0.30 -2.92 27.98
CA LEU A 331 0.34 -3.93 27.14
C LEU A 331 1.70 -3.42 26.62
N SER A 332 2.63 -4.34 26.39
CA SER A 332 3.94 -4.00 25.82
C SER A 332 3.80 -3.63 24.33
N PRO A 333 4.26 -2.43 23.91
CA PRO A 333 4.31 -2.07 22.48
C PRO A 333 5.40 -2.79 21.69
N ALA A 334 6.41 -3.33 22.38
CA ALA A 334 7.61 -3.89 21.74
C ALA A 334 7.26 -5.07 20.83
N GLY A 335 7.67 -4.99 19.56
CA GLY A 335 7.42 -6.03 18.56
C GLY A 335 6.11 -5.88 17.79
N SER A 336 5.24 -4.96 18.19
CA SER A 336 3.97 -4.70 17.51
C SER A 336 4.12 -3.74 16.32
N GLU A 337 3.37 -4.00 15.26
CA GLU A 337 3.24 -3.17 14.05
C GLU A 337 1.77 -3.11 13.62
N CYS A 338 1.26 -1.93 13.25
CA CYS A 338 -0.07 -1.79 12.66
C CYS A 338 -0.06 -2.31 11.21
N SER A 339 -0.39 -3.59 11.04
CA SER A 339 -0.36 -4.26 9.74
C SER A 339 -1.70 -4.14 8.99
N LEU A 340 -2.80 -4.39 9.69
CA LEU A 340 -4.16 -4.18 9.19
C LEU A 340 -4.98 -3.50 10.28
N CYS A 341 -6.01 -2.75 9.88
CA CYS A 341 -6.92 -2.12 10.82
C CYS A 341 -8.33 -2.10 10.24
N ALA A 342 -9.32 -2.39 11.09
CA ALA A 342 -10.74 -2.23 10.76
C ALA A 342 -11.50 -1.70 11.98
N GLY A 343 -12.45 -0.81 11.75
CA GLY A 343 -13.42 -0.35 12.75
C GLY A 343 -14.76 -1.02 12.50
N VAL A 344 -15.40 -1.52 13.55
CA VAL A 344 -16.74 -2.11 13.49
C VAL A 344 -17.65 -1.53 14.59
N PRO A 345 -18.95 -1.33 14.34
CA PRO A 345 -19.89 -0.88 15.37
C PRO A 345 -19.95 -1.86 16.55
N ALA A 346 -19.93 -1.34 17.78
CA ALA A 346 -19.95 -2.12 19.03
C ALA A 346 -21.12 -1.73 19.97
N GLY A 347 -22.20 -1.19 19.41
CA GLY A 347 -23.40 -0.74 20.12
C GLY A 347 -23.21 0.51 20.98
N ALA A 348 -24.32 1.20 21.28
CA ALA A 348 -24.35 2.39 22.15
C ALA A 348 -23.39 3.52 21.75
N GLY A 349 -23.23 3.81 20.45
CA GLY A 349 -22.34 4.89 20.00
C GLY A 349 -20.86 4.59 20.23
N ARG A 350 -20.46 3.32 20.07
CA ARG A 350 -19.08 2.88 20.23
C ARG A 350 -18.64 2.08 19.03
N HIS A 351 -17.35 2.18 18.72
CA HIS A 351 -16.69 1.40 17.68
C HIS A 351 -15.61 0.53 18.32
N ALA A 352 -15.58 -0.75 17.95
CA ALA A 352 -14.43 -1.60 18.21
C ALA A 352 -13.41 -1.40 17.10
N ILE A 353 -12.20 -0.99 17.47
CA ILE A 353 -11.06 -0.84 16.57
C ILE A 353 -10.19 -2.07 16.73
N LEU A 354 -10.08 -2.86 15.65
CA LEU A 354 -9.30 -4.09 15.62
C LEU A 354 -8.05 -3.87 14.76
N VAL A 355 -6.88 -4.03 15.38
CA VAL A 355 -5.57 -3.82 14.75
C VAL A 355 -4.81 -5.13 14.75
N TYR A 356 -4.52 -5.66 13.56
CA TYR A 356 -3.67 -6.83 13.41
C TYR A 356 -2.21 -6.43 13.34
N SER A 357 -1.38 -7.18 14.06
CA SER A 357 0.06 -7.13 14.00
C SER A 357 0.64 -8.42 13.43
N ALA A 358 1.20 -8.32 12.21
CA ALA A 358 1.80 -9.45 11.51
C ALA A 358 3.03 -10.04 12.22
N PRO A 359 3.97 -9.25 12.78
CA PRO A 359 5.15 -9.81 13.46
C PRO A 359 4.81 -10.71 14.65
N GLU A 360 3.73 -10.42 15.37
CA GLU A 360 3.31 -11.19 16.54
C GLU A 360 2.18 -12.20 16.24
N ASN A 361 1.65 -12.18 15.00
CA ASN A 361 0.39 -12.82 14.65
C ASN A 361 -0.70 -12.61 15.74
N ALA A 362 -0.98 -11.34 16.06
CA ALA A 362 -1.91 -10.96 17.12
C ALA A 362 -2.86 -9.86 16.65
N ILE A 363 -4.11 -9.90 17.09
CA ILE A 363 -5.08 -8.83 16.87
C ILE A 363 -5.39 -8.17 18.21
N TYR A 364 -5.21 -6.86 18.24
CA TYR A 364 -5.51 -5.99 19.37
C TYR A 364 -6.87 -5.33 19.16
N ARG A 365 -7.67 -5.27 20.23
CA ARG A 365 -8.99 -4.65 20.23
C ARG A 365 -9.02 -3.48 21.18
N PHE A 366 -9.55 -2.36 20.71
CA PHE A 366 -9.82 -1.16 21.49
C PHE A 366 -11.25 -0.72 21.28
N TYR A 367 -11.87 -0.06 22.25
CA TYR A 367 -13.20 0.54 22.08
C TYR A 367 -13.07 2.05 22.11
N LEU A 368 -13.60 2.70 21.08
CA LEU A 368 -13.64 4.16 20.93
C LEU A 368 -15.09 4.63 21.03
N ASN A 369 -15.37 5.59 21.91
CA ASN A 369 -16.70 6.17 22.07
C ASN A 369 -16.97 7.33 21.08
N ASP A 370 -18.17 7.91 21.13
CA ASP A 370 -18.58 9.05 20.29
C ASP A 370 -17.79 10.35 20.53
N GLU A 371 -17.12 10.46 21.69
CA GLU A 371 -16.28 11.60 22.07
C GLU A 371 -14.80 11.39 21.68
N ASN A 372 -14.49 10.36 20.90
CA ASN A 372 -13.15 9.96 20.49
C ASN A 372 -12.21 9.59 21.66
N VAL A 373 -12.79 9.09 22.75
CA VAL A 373 -12.04 8.59 23.91
C VAL A 373 -11.96 7.06 23.85
N VAL A 374 -10.76 6.53 23.98
CA VAL A 374 -10.49 5.09 24.00
C VAL A 374 -10.68 4.54 25.42
N ASP A 375 -11.46 3.47 25.56
CA ASP A 375 -11.58 2.71 26.81
C ASP A 375 -10.45 1.68 26.94
N PHE A 376 -9.30 2.13 27.47
CA PHE A 376 -8.12 1.29 27.69
C PHE A 376 -8.34 0.15 28.70
N LYS A 377 -9.40 0.17 29.51
CA LYS A 377 -9.70 -0.94 30.43
C LYS A 377 -10.26 -2.16 29.71
N GLN A 378 -10.81 -1.97 28.51
CA GLN A 378 -11.40 -3.04 27.69
C GLN A 378 -10.47 -3.48 26.55
N THR A 379 -9.21 -3.05 26.58
CA THR A 379 -8.20 -3.48 25.61
C THR A 379 -8.06 -5.01 25.64
N GLY A 380 -8.23 -5.62 24.47
CA GLY A 380 -8.13 -7.07 24.28
C GLY A 380 -6.97 -7.42 23.35
N ARG A 381 -6.43 -8.63 23.52
CA ARG A 381 -5.47 -9.26 22.60
C ARG A 381 -5.91 -10.69 22.36
N PHE A 382 -5.94 -11.11 21.10
CA PHE A 382 -6.20 -12.49 20.72
C PHE A 382 -5.28 -12.90 19.58
N SER A 383 -5.00 -14.20 19.50
CA SER A 383 -4.06 -14.76 18.53
C SER A 383 -4.84 -15.60 17.53
N PRO A 384 -5.00 -15.15 16.27
CA PRO A 384 -5.65 -15.95 15.24
C PRO A 384 -4.85 -17.22 14.94
N ALA A 385 -5.56 -18.30 14.57
CA ALA A 385 -4.97 -19.60 14.26
C ALA A 385 -4.14 -19.62 12.94
N PHE A 386 -4.24 -18.56 12.15
CA PHE A 386 -3.49 -18.34 10.91
C PHE A 386 -3.09 -16.86 10.85
N ALA A 387 -2.27 -16.46 9.89
CA ALA A 387 -1.90 -15.06 9.67
C ALA A 387 -2.91 -14.34 8.76
N PRO A 388 -3.72 -13.39 9.28
CA PRO A 388 -4.53 -12.51 8.46
C PRO A 388 -3.73 -11.79 7.38
N VAL A 389 -4.29 -11.76 6.17
CA VAL A 389 -3.78 -10.96 5.04
C VAL A 389 -4.76 -9.87 4.62
N SER A 390 -6.01 -9.94 5.09
CA SER A 390 -7.02 -8.91 4.87
C SER A 390 -8.06 -8.90 6.00
N MET A 391 -8.59 -7.71 6.29
CA MET A 391 -9.60 -7.47 7.33
C MET A 391 -10.61 -6.43 6.85
N THR A 392 -11.89 -6.61 7.18
CA THR A 392 -12.94 -5.61 6.97
C THR A 392 -14.12 -5.87 7.91
N GLY A 393 -14.95 -4.86 8.18
CA GLY A 393 -16.22 -5.04 8.90
C GLY A 393 -17.32 -5.63 8.01
N ASP A 394 -18.22 -6.44 8.58
CA ASP A 394 -19.50 -6.79 7.97
C ASP A 394 -20.63 -5.84 8.44
N ASN A 395 -21.80 -5.97 7.81
CA ASN A 395 -22.96 -5.13 8.12
C ASN A 395 -23.60 -5.46 9.48
N GLU A 396 -23.26 -6.60 10.09
CA GLU A 396 -23.75 -7.06 11.39
C GLU A 396 -22.82 -6.62 12.55
N GLY A 397 -21.77 -5.84 12.26
CA GLY A 397 -20.82 -5.36 13.27
C GLY A 397 -19.73 -6.37 13.65
N ASN A 398 -19.49 -7.39 12.83
CA ASN A 398 -18.41 -8.35 13.02
C ASN A 398 -17.21 -8.01 12.14
N LEU A 399 -16.04 -8.50 12.55
CA LEU A 399 -14.83 -8.45 11.75
C LEU A 399 -14.76 -9.69 10.84
N MET A 400 -14.57 -9.46 9.56
CA MET A 400 -14.23 -10.48 8.58
C MET A 400 -12.71 -10.54 8.42
N ILE A 401 -12.16 -11.75 8.47
CA ILE A 401 -10.72 -12.01 8.42
C ILE A 401 -10.44 -13.01 7.30
N GLY A 402 -9.52 -12.67 6.41
CA GLY A 402 -9.06 -13.52 5.32
C GLY A 402 -7.62 -13.97 5.49
N GLY A 403 -7.31 -15.22 5.17
CA GLY A 403 -5.96 -15.78 5.30
C GLY A 403 -5.72 -17.00 4.43
N PHE A 404 -4.47 -17.21 4.05
CA PHE A 404 -4.07 -18.39 3.28
C PHE A 404 -3.76 -19.58 4.19
N SER A 405 -4.06 -20.78 3.70
CA SER A 405 -3.60 -22.03 4.31
C SER A 405 -3.22 -23.04 3.24
N THR A 406 -2.53 -24.09 3.64
CA THR A 406 -2.18 -25.23 2.80
C THR A 406 -2.84 -26.52 3.30
N TRP A 407 -3.10 -27.46 2.40
CA TRP A 407 -3.47 -28.83 2.75
C TRP A 407 -2.73 -29.84 1.85
N PRO A 408 -2.05 -30.84 2.44
CA PRO A 408 -1.69 -30.91 3.86
C PRO A 408 -0.79 -29.73 4.28
N GLU A 409 -0.73 -29.43 5.57
CA GLU A 409 0.07 -28.31 6.09
C GLU A 409 1.57 -28.51 5.82
N GLU A 410 2.04 -29.75 6.00
CA GLU A 410 3.41 -30.18 5.75
C GLU A 410 3.42 -31.46 4.89
N LEU A 411 4.50 -31.66 4.11
CA LEU A 411 4.75 -32.85 3.30
C LEU A 411 5.90 -33.68 3.89
N ASN A 412 5.81 -34.11 5.14
CA ASN A 412 6.90 -34.80 5.83
C ASN A 412 6.50 -36.16 6.43
N SER A 413 5.22 -36.50 6.42
CA SER A 413 4.70 -37.76 6.95
C SER A 413 4.19 -38.67 5.83
N PRO A 414 4.24 -40.00 5.97
CA PRO A 414 3.70 -40.92 4.97
C PRO A 414 2.22 -40.66 4.64
N GLU A 415 1.43 -40.26 5.63
CA GLU A 415 0.02 -39.89 5.45
C GLU A 415 -0.13 -38.61 4.63
N SER A 416 0.64 -37.56 4.94
CA SER A 416 0.64 -36.33 4.14
C SER A 416 1.08 -36.55 2.69
N LEU A 417 2.11 -37.36 2.46
CA LEU A 417 2.58 -37.70 1.12
C LEU A 417 1.51 -38.47 0.35
N LEU A 418 0.89 -39.45 0.99
CA LEU A 418 -0.17 -40.26 0.40
C LEU A 418 -1.38 -39.40 -0.02
N MET A 419 -1.80 -38.44 0.81
CA MET A 419 -2.90 -37.53 0.49
C MET A 419 -2.59 -36.56 -0.65
N SER A 420 -1.31 -36.37 -0.98
CA SER A 420 -0.83 -35.41 -1.97
C SER A 420 -0.43 -36.02 -3.30
N VAL A 421 -0.38 -37.35 -3.46
CA VAL A 421 0.07 -37.97 -4.71
C VAL A 421 -0.86 -37.64 -5.87
N GLU A 422 -0.31 -37.03 -6.92
CA GLU A 422 -1.00 -36.72 -8.17
C GLU A 422 -0.62 -37.71 -9.28
N ALA A 423 0.67 -38.07 -9.36
CA ALA A 423 1.19 -38.97 -10.39
C ALA A 423 2.43 -39.73 -9.91
N ILE A 424 2.69 -40.87 -10.55
CA ILE A 424 3.90 -41.67 -10.34
C ILE A 424 4.47 -42.04 -11.70
N ASP A 425 5.73 -41.72 -11.90
CA ASP A 425 6.47 -42.05 -13.11
C ASP A 425 7.58 -43.05 -12.77
N LEU A 426 7.58 -44.17 -13.47
CA LEU A 426 8.65 -45.16 -13.37
C LEU A 426 9.70 -44.87 -14.43
N ILE A 427 10.97 -44.82 -14.01
CA ILE A 427 12.09 -44.68 -14.94
C ILE A 427 12.30 -46.03 -15.62
N PRO A 428 12.26 -46.12 -16.97
CA PRO A 428 12.49 -47.37 -17.67
C PRO A 428 13.85 -47.96 -17.31
N SER A 429 13.87 -49.18 -16.80
CA SER A 429 15.09 -49.90 -16.48
C SER A 429 15.47 -50.91 -17.57
N SER A 430 16.77 -51.17 -17.73
CA SER A 430 17.26 -52.32 -18.47
C SER A 430 16.82 -53.63 -17.79
N SER A 431 16.71 -54.73 -18.53
CA SER A 431 16.33 -56.05 -18.00
C SER A 431 17.18 -56.52 -16.81
N ASP A 432 18.40 -56.00 -16.70
CA ASP A 432 19.42 -56.42 -15.73
C ASP A 432 19.55 -55.44 -14.53
N ALA A 433 18.56 -54.56 -14.32
CA ALA A 433 18.62 -53.57 -13.24
C ALA A 433 18.14 -54.15 -11.89
N ASP A 434 19.02 -54.11 -10.89
CA ASP A 434 18.74 -54.57 -9.51
C ASP A 434 17.85 -53.60 -8.69
N THR A 435 17.43 -52.48 -9.28
CA THR A 435 16.60 -51.46 -8.60
C THR A 435 15.56 -50.88 -9.54
N THR A 436 14.31 -50.79 -9.09
CA THR A 436 13.28 -49.97 -9.72
C THR A 436 13.39 -48.54 -9.22
N ARG A 437 13.41 -47.57 -10.13
CA ARG A 437 13.50 -46.14 -9.81
C ARG A 437 12.33 -45.40 -10.41
N GLY A 438 11.92 -44.31 -9.76
CA GLY A 438 10.83 -43.49 -10.24
C GLY A 438 10.72 -42.18 -9.47
N THR A 439 9.72 -41.41 -9.84
CA THR A 439 9.39 -40.13 -9.23
C THR A 439 7.91 -40.13 -8.84
N ILE A 440 7.61 -39.52 -7.68
CA ILE A 440 6.26 -39.29 -7.20
C ILE A 440 6.02 -37.79 -7.27
N LEU A 441 5.03 -37.37 -8.05
CA LEU A 441 4.55 -36.00 -8.10
C LEU A 441 3.49 -35.80 -7.00
N LEU A 442 3.70 -34.76 -6.20
CA LEU A 442 2.85 -34.41 -5.07
C LEU A 442 2.24 -33.01 -5.30
N ALA A 443 0.97 -32.82 -4.94
CA ALA A 443 0.34 -31.51 -4.86
C ALA A 443 0.01 -31.12 -3.42
N GLN A 444 0.49 -29.95 -3.02
CA GLN A 444 0.03 -29.24 -1.84
C GLN A 444 -0.98 -28.19 -2.28
N GLN A 445 -2.23 -28.34 -1.84
CA GLN A 445 -3.32 -27.44 -2.23
C GLN A 445 -3.28 -26.18 -1.38
N HIS A 446 -3.48 -25.02 -1.99
CA HIS A 446 -3.57 -23.73 -1.33
C HIS A 446 -5.02 -23.26 -1.28
N TYR A 447 -5.42 -22.76 -0.12
CA TYR A 447 -6.75 -22.23 0.11
C TYR A 447 -6.68 -20.79 0.59
N PHE A 448 -7.67 -20.00 0.19
CA PHE A 448 -7.99 -18.77 0.88
C PHE A 448 -9.20 -19.03 1.78
N ASN A 449 -9.04 -18.80 3.07
CA ASN A 449 -10.04 -19.06 4.09
C ASN A 449 -10.63 -17.75 4.58
N LEU A 450 -11.93 -17.80 4.89
CA LEU A 450 -12.68 -16.69 5.44
C LEU A 450 -13.20 -17.06 6.82
N TYR A 451 -12.97 -16.16 7.77
CA TYR A 451 -13.44 -16.27 9.14
C TYR A 451 -14.20 -15.01 9.53
N ARG A 452 -15.10 -15.16 10.50
CA ARG A 452 -15.84 -14.07 11.12
C ARG A 452 -15.55 -14.05 12.61
N LEU A 453 -15.27 -12.87 13.13
CA LEU A 453 -14.98 -12.63 14.54
C LEU A 453 -15.95 -11.59 15.07
N SER A 454 -16.73 -11.95 16.09
CA SER A 454 -17.49 -10.97 16.86
C SER A 454 -16.53 -10.10 17.68
N PRO A 455 -16.73 -8.77 17.77
CA PRO A 455 -15.82 -7.88 18.49
C PRO A 455 -15.62 -8.27 19.95
N ASP A 456 -16.67 -8.82 20.58
CA ASP A 456 -16.64 -9.21 21.99
C ASP A 456 -16.08 -10.62 22.20
N SER A 457 -16.01 -11.43 21.14
CA SER A 457 -15.41 -12.76 21.12
C SER A 457 -13.90 -12.69 20.91
N GLY A 458 -13.16 -13.61 21.51
CA GLY A 458 -11.74 -13.84 21.19
C GLY A 458 -11.53 -14.93 20.12
N GLU A 459 -12.60 -15.59 19.67
CA GLU A 459 -12.55 -16.76 18.78
C GLU A 459 -13.15 -16.44 17.41
N ALA A 460 -12.35 -16.64 16.36
CA ALA A 460 -12.77 -16.48 14.98
C ALA A 460 -13.48 -17.75 14.48
N VAL A 461 -14.71 -17.59 14.00
CA VAL A 461 -15.53 -18.67 13.45
C VAL A 461 -15.23 -18.83 11.96
N TRP A 462 -14.89 -20.05 11.54
CA TRP A 462 -14.71 -20.37 10.12
C TRP A 462 -16.02 -20.24 9.35
N LEU A 463 -15.98 -19.59 8.18
CA LEU A 463 -17.15 -19.44 7.31
C LEU A 463 -17.03 -20.25 6.02
N SER A 464 -15.94 -20.10 5.29
CA SER A 464 -15.76 -20.69 3.96
C SER A 464 -14.30 -20.73 3.55
N ARG A 465 -14.01 -21.44 2.46
CA ARG A 465 -12.72 -21.40 1.77
C ARG A 465 -12.89 -21.63 0.26
N ILE A 466 -11.96 -21.08 -0.51
CA ILE A 466 -11.80 -21.39 -1.94
C ILE A 466 -10.42 -22.01 -2.19
N ASN A 467 -10.34 -22.96 -3.13
CA ASN A 467 -9.04 -23.43 -3.62
C ASN A 467 -8.48 -22.37 -4.59
N VAL A 468 -7.29 -21.87 -4.30
CA VAL A 468 -6.64 -20.80 -5.08
C VAL A 468 -5.49 -21.32 -5.96
N GLY A 469 -5.15 -22.60 -5.83
CA GLY A 469 -4.13 -23.26 -6.63
C GLY A 469 -3.35 -24.29 -5.81
N ARG A 470 -2.20 -24.70 -6.34
CA ARG A 470 -1.36 -25.73 -5.71
C ARG A 470 0.12 -25.46 -5.94
N HIS A 471 0.96 -25.95 -5.05
CA HIS A 471 2.40 -26.12 -5.29
C HIS A 471 2.68 -27.58 -5.57
N LEU A 472 3.54 -27.83 -6.55
CA LEU A 472 3.93 -29.17 -6.93
C LEU A 472 5.30 -29.50 -6.34
N TYR A 473 5.41 -30.70 -5.80
CA TYR A 473 6.64 -31.24 -5.23
C TYR A 473 6.94 -32.57 -5.89
N GLN A 474 8.21 -32.94 -5.91
CA GLN A 474 8.64 -34.24 -6.42
C GLN A 474 9.47 -34.97 -5.36
N CYS A 475 9.19 -36.27 -5.22
CA CYS A 475 10.06 -37.20 -4.52
C CYS A 475 10.64 -38.20 -5.52
N ASP A 476 11.93 -38.48 -5.44
CA ASP A 476 12.55 -39.59 -6.14
C ASP A 476 12.52 -40.82 -5.22
N PHE A 477 12.31 -42.00 -5.80
CA PHE A 477 12.39 -43.25 -5.05
C PHE A 477 13.22 -44.30 -5.77
N SER A 478 13.82 -45.19 -4.99
CA SER A 478 14.46 -46.41 -5.47
C SER A 478 14.12 -47.60 -4.60
N ILE A 479 13.61 -48.66 -5.21
CA ILE A 479 13.23 -49.91 -4.55
C ILE A 479 14.12 -51.03 -5.10
N ALA A 480 14.87 -51.69 -4.21
CA ALA A 480 15.65 -52.87 -4.55
C ALA A 480 14.73 -54.00 -5.08
N GLN A 481 15.21 -54.75 -6.07
CA GLN A 481 14.42 -55.77 -6.75
C GLN A 481 13.81 -56.78 -5.77
N GLN A 482 12.47 -56.91 -5.79
CA GLN A 482 11.72 -57.91 -5.04
C GLN A 482 11.20 -58.98 -6.00
N ALA A 483 10.99 -60.22 -5.52
CA ALA A 483 10.53 -61.35 -6.34
C ALA A 483 9.10 -61.20 -6.91
N GLN A 484 8.37 -60.15 -6.52
CA GLN A 484 7.03 -59.83 -6.98
C GLN A 484 7.04 -58.55 -7.80
N ALA A 485 6.22 -58.50 -8.86
CA ALA A 485 6.04 -57.30 -9.66
C ALA A 485 5.52 -56.16 -8.77
N LEU A 486 6.23 -55.03 -8.76
CA LEU A 486 5.77 -53.81 -8.11
C LEU A 486 4.40 -53.42 -8.66
N THR A 487 3.43 -53.27 -7.77
CA THR A 487 2.11 -52.74 -8.14
C THR A 487 2.22 -51.23 -8.35
N SER A 488 1.27 -50.67 -9.09
CA SER A 488 1.10 -49.22 -9.20
C SER A 488 0.36 -48.62 -7.98
N ASP A 489 0.22 -49.36 -6.86
CA ASP A 489 -0.40 -48.84 -5.65
C ASP A 489 0.55 -47.88 -4.94
N VAL A 490 0.13 -46.62 -4.85
CA VAL A 490 0.83 -45.52 -4.16
C VAL A 490 1.18 -45.88 -2.71
N ARG A 491 0.26 -46.53 -1.99
CA ARG A 491 0.47 -46.90 -0.58
C ARG A 491 1.58 -47.93 -0.45
N GLU A 492 1.58 -48.91 -1.35
CA GLU A 492 2.60 -49.94 -1.38
C GLU A 492 3.96 -49.36 -1.76
N LEU A 493 4.02 -48.49 -2.78
CA LEU A 493 5.24 -47.83 -3.21
C LEU A 493 5.86 -46.96 -2.10
N LEU A 494 5.07 -46.11 -1.45
CA LEU A 494 5.54 -45.28 -0.33
C LEU A 494 6.03 -46.15 0.84
N ARG A 495 5.30 -47.22 1.17
CA ARG A 495 5.67 -48.17 2.22
C ARG A 495 6.98 -48.88 1.89
N LEU A 496 7.15 -49.35 0.65
CA LEU A 496 8.35 -50.04 0.18
C LEU A 496 9.55 -49.10 0.13
N ALA A 497 9.40 -47.90 -0.42
CA ALA A 497 10.49 -46.93 -0.55
C ALA A 497 11.12 -46.52 0.80
N GLN A 498 10.38 -46.66 1.90
CA GLN A 498 10.83 -46.37 3.26
C GLN A 498 11.47 -47.57 3.99
N GLN A 499 11.49 -48.77 3.38
CA GLN A 499 12.13 -49.94 3.98
C GLN A 499 13.66 -49.86 3.93
N PRO A 500 14.37 -50.54 4.85
CA PRO A 500 15.83 -50.63 4.81
C PRO A 500 16.34 -51.18 3.47
N GLY A 501 17.30 -50.50 2.85
CA GLY A 501 17.83 -50.86 1.53
C GLY A 501 17.13 -50.17 0.34
N ASN A 502 16.03 -49.48 0.59
CA ASN A 502 15.34 -48.62 -0.38
C ASN A 502 15.58 -47.14 -0.06
N HIS A 503 15.14 -46.26 -0.93
CA HIS A 503 15.26 -44.81 -0.77
C HIS A 503 13.98 -44.10 -1.19
N LEU A 504 13.62 -43.08 -0.41
CA LEU A 504 12.64 -42.05 -0.75
C LEU A 504 13.29 -40.71 -0.43
N SER A 505 13.43 -39.84 -1.42
CA SER A 505 13.94 -38.49 -1.22
C SER A 505 12.92 -37.64 -0.44
N LEU A 506 13.40 -36.56 0.17
CA LEU A 506 12.50 -35.51 0.66
C LEU A 506 11.77 -34.86 -0.51
N PRO A 507 10.52 -34.38 -0.34
CA PRO A 507 9.84 -33.62 -1.36
C PRO A 507 10.59 -32.33 -1.68
N VAL A 508 10.86 -32.11 -2.96
CA VAL A 508 11.47 -30.89 -3.46
C VAL A 508 10.43 -30.11 -4.25
N ARG A 509 10.22 -28.83 -3.88
CA ARG A 509 9.31 -27.95 -4.61
C ARG A 509 9.83 -27.75 -6.04
N LEU A 510 8.95 -27.97 -7.01
CA LEU A 510 9.26 -27.70 -8.41
C LEU A 510 9.12 -26.21 -8.69
N ASP A 511 9.99 -25.67 -9.55
CA ASP A 511 9.90 -24.28 -10.00
C ASP A 511 8.82 -24.11 -11.09
N GLU A 512 8.43 -22.86 -11.36
CA GLU A 512 7.48 -22.52 -12.43
C GLU A 512 7.98 -22.89 -13.84
N GLU A 513 9.30 -22.95 -14.04
CA GLU A 513 9.89 -23.30 -15.34
C GLU A 513 9.67 -24.78 -15.68
N ARG A 514 9.77 -25.67 -14.68
CA ARG A 514 9.55 -27.11 -14.82
C ARG A 514 8.07 -27.48 -14.78
N GLN A 515 7.27 -26.78 -13.98
CA GLN A 515 5.84 -27.01 -13.85
C GLN A 515 5.10 -25.67 -13.78
N PRO A 516 4.58 -25.17 -14.91
CA PRO A 516 3.92 -23.87 -14.96
C PRO A 516 2.53 -23.91 -14.32
N GLY A 517 2.10 -22.77 -13.78
CA GLY A 517 0.74 -22.58 -13.24
C GLY A 517 0.58 -23.03 -11.78
N GLN A 518 1.68 -23.02 -11.01
CA GLN A 518 1.61 -23.17 -9.57
C GLN A 518 1.07 -21.88 -8.93
N PHE A 519 0.55 -22.01 -7.72
CA PHE A 519 0.01 -20.87 -6.99
C PHE A 519 1.11 -19.84 -6.68
N ILE A 520 0.83 -18.58 -6.94
CA ILE A 520 1.69 -17.45 -6.55
C ILE A 520 0.95 -16.68 -5.46
N MET A 521 1.64 -16.37 -4.36
CA MET A 521 1.05 -15.55 -3.30
C MET A 521 0.84 -14.12 -3.82
N PRO A 522 -0.36 -13.53 -3.71
CA PRO A 522 -0.56 -12.13 -4.08
C PRO A 522 0.19 -11.20 -3.12
N ASP A 523 0.63 -10.06 -3.63
CA ASP A 523 1.34 -9.03 -2.85
C ASP A 523 0.40 -8.33 -1.86
N GLN A 524 -0.88 -8.22 -2.23
CA GLN A 524 -1.91 -7.59 -1.42
C GLN A 524 -3.24 -8.31 -1.59
N VAL A 525 -4.00 -8.40 -0.51
CA VAL A 525 -5.34 -8.96 -0.50
C VAL A 525 -6.31 -7.94 0.09
N MET A 526 -7.48 -7.81 -0.52
CA MET A 526 -8.56 -6.93 -0.04
C MET A 526 -9.86 -7.71 0.01
N LEU A 527 -10.63 -7.53 1.08
CA LEU A 527 -11.96 -8.09 1.23
C LEU A 527 -13.00 -6.99 1.00
N ALA A 528 -14.02 -7.31 0.22
CA ALA A 528 -15.16 -6.44 0.01
C ALA A 528 -16.45 -7.20 0.21
N LEU A 529 -17.42 -6.53 0.83
CA LEU A 529 -18.77 -7.03 1.01
C LEU A 529 -19.74 -6.03 0.38
N SER A 530 -20.78 -6.57 -0.23
CA SER A 530 -21.97 -5.83 -0.60
C SER A 530 -22.80 -5.50 0.64
N LYS A 531 -23.52 -4.38 0.58
CA LYS A 531 -24.49 -4.02 1.62
C LYS A 531 -25.79 -4.81 1.48
#